data_AF-A0A820RJP2-F1
#
_entry.id   AF-A0A820RJP2-F1
#
_cell.length_a   1.000
_cell.length_b   1.000
_cell.length_c   1.000
_cell.angle_alpha   90.00
_cell.angle_beta   90.00
_cell.angle_gamma   90.00
#
_symmetry.space_group_name_H-M   'P 1'
#
loop_
_entity.id
_entity.type
_entity.pdbx_description
1 polymer ?
#
loop_
_entity_poly.entity_id
_entity_poly.type
_entity_poly.pdbx_seq_one_letter_code
_entity_poly.pdbx_strand_id
1 'polypeptide(L)'
;MLSRKDDQTHKQSAFSAREKRNIIIYIAGIIIYKFGLEAFNGSIMTLATNRYDQDALKGRTAPHTFERVGLLFGLNQASQCFGSLLISPLIKHWPSRTILSIAIFIFALFTAMLIILDVATGGYIKPKNFNSTNKNDFSYYGHYKADWIIVIFTTSGIAYGTVESTHRVIPRDLVGHDIQKLQRFDALVHIFYATSGAIGAFVTGLILIPNLGNNQSFIITPILFTAAGMIWLFMSSSKTKKSKQKDQVIGNSKKFKSNYLKIIIRKLIAFGQSFYIGGKIIFTSRKYIWLFSCYSLTLYAHRYLEDGIAPQVARRYLDNATWSEIIVGGSNFGELLGAFLILFLSNSIRNPIPWLRLSTLALINHLKIFFF
;
A
#
# COMPACT_ATOMS: atom_id res chain seq x y z
N MET A 1 21.95 -38.97 34.52
CA MET A 1 20.92 -39.04 35.59
C MET A 1 21.45 -38.19 36.74
N LEU A 2 20.98 -37.00 37.09
CA LEU A 2 19.65 -36.36 37.02
C LEU A 2 19.87 -34.88 36.69
N SER A 3 19.27 -34.39 35.59
CA SER A 3 17.98 -33.68 35.60
C SER A 3 18.19 -32.16 35.74
N ARG A 4 18.36 -31.41 34.65
CA ARG A 4 17.27 -31.07 33.71
C ARG A 4 16.08 -30.45 34.48
N LYS A 5 16.34 -29.43 35.30
CA LYS A 5 15.32 -28.66 36.03
C LYS A 5 15.44 -27.14 35.96
N ASP A 6 16.41 -26.59 35.24
CA ASP A 6 16.52 -25.14 35.00
C ASP A 6 15.93 -24.70 33.64
N ASP A 7 15.22 -25.61 32.97
CA ASP A 7 14.61 -25.40 31.65
C ASP A 7 13.13 -24.95 31.73
N GLN A 8 12.66 -24.45 32.88
CA GLN A 8 11.22 -24.19 33.10
C GLN A 8 10.81 -22.80 33.64
N THR A 9 11.69 -21.81 33.81
CA THR A 9 11.28 -20.51 34.40
C THR A 9 11.71 -19.23 33.67
N HIS A 10 12.18 -19.32 32.42
CA HIS A 10 12.24 -18.17 31.51
C HIS A 10 11.30 -18.33 30.30
N LYS A 11 10.05 -18.75 30.54
CA LYS A 11 8.91 -18.38 29.67
C LYS A 11 8.53 -16.92 29.92
N GLN A 12 9.52 -16.02 29.95
CA GLN A 12 9.27 -14.58 29.93
C GLN A 12 8.62 -14.28 28.59
N SER A 13 7.38 -13.81 28.61
CA SER A 13 6.65 -13.48 27.39
C SER A 13 7.53 -12.63 26.47
N ALA A 14 7.68 -13.06 25.21
CA ALA A 14 8.63 -12.48 24.25
C ALA A 14 8.53 -10.94 24.11
N PHE A 15 7.42 -10.35 24.52
CA PHE A 15 7.17 -8.91 24.55
C PHE A 15 6.77 -8.45 25.95
N SER A 16 7.27 -7.27 26.36
CA SER A 16 6.82 -6.54 27.55
C SER A 16 5.31 -6.22 27.46
N ALA A 17 4.61 -6.05 28.59
CA ALA A 17 3.19 -5.66 28.60
C ALA A 17 2.92 -4.37 27.81
N ARG A 18 3.85 -3.40 27.86
CA ARG A 18 3.77 -2.15 27.08
C ARG A 18 3.98 -2.38 25.58
N GLU A 19 4.92 -3.26 25.23
CA GLU A 19 5.16 -3.66 23.83
C GLU A 19 3.95 -4.39 23.27
N LYS A 20 3.40 -5.36 24.01
CA LYS A 20 2.16 -6.08 23.63
C LYS A 20 1.00 -5.13 23.36
N ARG A 21 0.75 -4.18 24.26
CA ARG A 21 -0.31 -3.18 24.07
C ARG A 21 -0.06 -2.36 22.80
N ASN A 22 1.16 -1.86 22.59
CA ASN A 22 1.49 -1.07 21.40
C ASN A 22 1.39 -1.91 20.11
N ILE A 23 1.79 -3.19 20.14
CA ILE A 23 1.67 -4.14 19.04
C ILE A 23 0.20 -4.35 18.68
N ILE A 24 -0.67 -4.58 19.67
CA ILE A 24 -2.11 -4.77 19.45
C ILE A 24 -2.74 -3.51 18.84
N ILE A 25 -2.46 -2.34 19.40
CA ILE A 25 -2.95 -1.04 18.87
C ILE A 25 -2.48 -0.85 17.42
N TYR A 26 -1.20 -1.14 17.15
CA TYR A 26 -0.63 -1.00 15.83
C TYR A 26 -1.27 -1.95 14.82
N ILE A 27 -1.39 -3.24 15.16
CA ILE A 27 -2.03 -4.27 14.31
C ILE A 27 -3.50 -3.91 14.05
N ALA A 28 -4.24 -3.49 15.07
CA ALA A 28 -5.64 -3.07 14.90
C ALA A 28 -5.78 -1.95 13.88
N GLY A 29 -4.93 -0.91 13.96
CA GLY A 29 -4.90 0.16 12.98
C GLY A 29 -4.47 -0.32 11.59
N ILE A 30 -3.52 -1.25 11.49
CA ILE A 30 -3.06 -1.83 10.20
C ILE A 30 -4.17 -2.61 9.49
N ILE A 31 -4.95 -3.41 10.22
CA ILE A 31 -6.08 -4.16 9.66
C ILE A 31 -7.10 -3.17 9.07
N ILE A 32 -7.54 -2.20 9.88
CA ILE A 32 -8.54 -1.21 9.45
C ILE A 32 -8.03 -0.41 8.24
N TYR A 33 -6.77 0.00 8.28
CA TYR A 33 -6.11 0.70 7.17
C TYR A 33 -6.08 -0.15 5.90
N LYS A 34 -5.57 -1.38 5.96
CA LYS A 34 -5.40 -2.21 4.75
C LYS A 34 -6.75 -2.63 4.16
N PHE A 35 -7.75 -2.91 4.99
CA PHE A 35 -9.11 -3.12 4.51
C PHE A 35 -9.64 -1.89 3.74
N GLY A 36 -9.53 -0.69 4.32
CA GLY A 36 -9.98 0.55 3.68
C GLY A 36 -9.20 0.89 2.41
N LEU A 37 -7.91 0.56 2.38
CA LEU A 37 -7.02 0.75 1.23
C LEU A 37 -7.46 -0.13 0.06
N GLU A 38 -7.78 -1.40 0.34
CA GLU A 38 -8.22 -2.32 -0.68
C GLU A 38 -9.57 -1.90 -1.28
N ALA A 39 -10.51 -1.49 -0.40
CA ALA A 39 -11.77 -0.92 -0.85
C ALA A 39 -11.60 0.32 -1.71
N PHE A 40 -10.62 1.16 -1.40
CA PHE A 40 -10.33 2.35 -2.18
C PHE A 40 -9.71 2.03 -3.54
N ASN A 41 -8.62 1.28 -3.56
CA ASN A 41 -7.88 0.94 -4.79
C ASN A 41 -8.79 0.21 -5.78
N GLY A 42 -9.59 -0.72 -5.29
CA GLY A 42 -10.50 -1.46 -6.13
C GLY A 42 -11.61 -0.62 -6.73
N SER A 43 -12.25 0.16 -5.88
CA SER A 43 -13.35 1.01 -6.29
C SER A 43 -12.90 2.11 -7.24
N ILE A 44 -11.77 2.77 -6.97
CA ILE A 44 -11.27 3.87 -7.82
C ILE A 44 -10.83 3.38 -9.19
N MET A 45 -10.24 2.19 -9.26
CA MET A 45 -9.84 1.57 -10.53
C MET A 45 -11.05 1.22 -11.39
N THR A 46 -12.06 0.60 -10.76
CA THR A 46 -13.33 0.25 -11.41
C THR A 46 -14.10 1.51 -11.84
N LEU A 47 -14.12 2.55 -10.99
CA LEU A 47 -14.74 3.84 -11.29
C LEU A 47 -14.06 4.53 -12.48
N ALA A 48 -12.73 4.62 -12.47
CA ALA A 48 -11.96 5.26 -13.54
C ALA A 48 -12.16 4.54 -14.88
N THR A 49 -12.09 3.21 -14.88
CA THR A 49 -12.33 2.38 -16.06
C THR A 49 -13.72 2.66 -16.67
N ASN A 50 -14.75 2.66 -15.82
CA ASN A 50 -16.12 2.92 -16.28
C ASN A 50 -16.34 4.38 -16.72
N ARG A 51 -15.68 5.35 -16.07
CA ARG A 51 -15.80 6.77 -16.40
C ARG A 51 -15.18 7.14 -17.73
N TYR A 52 -13.99 6.65 -18.02
CA TYR A 52 -13.37 6.94 -19.32
C TYR A 52 -14.11 6.25 -20.47
N ASP A 53 -14.66 5.06 -20.24
CA ASP A 53 -15.58 4.42 -21.21
C ASP A 53 -16.84 5.29 -21.41
N GLN A 54 -17.43 5.81 -20.34
CA GLN A 54 -18.61 6.69 -20.42
C GLN A 54 -18.31 7.98 -21.19
N ASP A 55 -17.17 8.62 -20.92
CA ASP A 55 -16.77 9.86 -21.59
C ASP A 55 -16.52 9.63 -23.09
N ALA A 56 -15.91 8.50 -23.45
CA ALA A 56 -15.73 8.10 -24.85
C ALA A 56 -17.07 7.86 -25.57
N LEU A 57 -18.03 7.20 -24.90
CA LEU A 57 -19.37 6.97 -25.43
C LEU A 57 -20.15 8.28 -25.63
N LYS A 58 -20.11 9.20 -24.66
CA LYS A 58 -20.77 10.51 -24.75
C LYS A 58 -20.13 11.40 -25.82
N GLY A 59 -18.80 11.37 -25.91
CA GLY A 59 -18.04 12.13 -26.90
C GLY A 59 -18.05 11.54 -28.32
N ARG A 60 -18.57 10.32 -28.50
CA ARG A 60 -18.47 9.52 -29.74
C ARG A 60 -17.03 9.40 -30.24
N THR A 61 -16.07 9.26 -29.33
CA THR A 61 -14.64 9.12 -29.63
C THR A 61 -14.17 7.70 -29.36
N ALA A 62 -13.00 7.34 -29.89
CA ALA A 62 -12.35 6.07 -29.56
C ALA A 62 -12.08 5.98 -28.03
N PRO A 63 -12.23 4.80 -27.41
CA PRO A 63 -12.00 4.64 -25.98
C PRO A 63 -10.50 4.61 -25.64
N HIS A 64 -10.00 5.67 -25.01
CA HIS A 64 -8.63 5.77 -24.45
C HIS A 64 -8.56 5.32 -22.98
N THR A 65 -9.48 4.47 -22.54
CA THR A 65 -9.69 4.08 -21.14
C THR A 65 -8.41 3.52 -20.50
N PHE A 66 -7.74 2.57 -21.14
CA PHE A 66 -6.57 1.91 -20.55
C PHE A 66 -5.31 2.74 -20.58
N GLU A 67 -5.18 3.64 -21.56
CA GLU A 67 -4.13 4.65 -21.57
C GLU A 67 -4.29 5.58 -20.35
N ARG A 68 -5.51 6.05 -20.10
CA ARG A 68 -5.83 6.93 -18.96
C ARG A 68 -5.73 6.23 -17.62
N VAL A 69 -6.16 4.96 -17.52
CA VAL A 69 -5.99 4.13 -16.32
C VAL A 69 -4.51 3.84 -16.06
N GLY A 70 -3.73 3.52 -17.11
CA GLY A 70 -2.28 3.34 -16.99
C GLY A 70 -1.58 4.62 -16.52
N LEU A 71 -1.98 5.78 -17.06
CA LEU A 71 -1.48 7.09 -16.63
C LEU A 71 -1.83 7.37 -15.16
N LEU A 72 -3.09 7.17 -14.77
CA LEU A 72 -3.58 7.31 -13.40
C LEU A 72 -2.73 6.50 -12.42
N PHE A 73 -2.48 5.23 -12.74
CA PHE A 73 -1.71 4.33 -11.91
C PHE A 73 -0.21 4.70 -11.86
N GLY A 74 0.39 4.98 -13.02
CA GLY A 74 1.79 5.38 -13.12
C GLY A 74 2.10 6.67 -12.36
N LEU A 75 1.24 7.68 -12.47
CA LEU A 75 1.36 8.93 -11.73
C LEU A 75 1.19 8.72 -10.23
N ASN A 76 0.20 7.93 -9.80
CA ASN A 76 0.01 7.60 -8.39
C ASN A 76 1.24 6.88 -7.80
N GLN A 77 1.83 5.91 -8.51
CA GLN A 77 3.07 5.25 -8.08
C GLN A 77 4.27 6.21 -8.00
N ALA A 78 4.41 7.13 -8.98
CA ALA A 78 5.45 8.16 -8.92
C ALA A 78 5.28 9.06 -7.68
N SER A 79 4.04 9.47 -7.38
CA SER A 79 3.70 10.20 -6.16
C SER A 79 4.00 9.42 -4.87
N GLN A 80 3.76 8.10 -4.85
CA GLN A 80 4.15 7.25 -3.71
C GLN A 80 5.65 7.26 -3.46
N CYS A 81 6.46 7.24 -4.53
CA CYS A 81 7.92 7.39 -4.40
C CYS A 81 8.28 8.70 -3.70
N PHE A 82 7.68 9.83 -4.10
CA PHE A 82 7.86 11.10 -3.41
C PHE A 82 7.41 11.03 -1.94
N GLY A 83 6.25 10.41 -1.67
CA GLY A 83 5.75 10.18 -0.31
C GLY A 83 6.73 9.39 0.59
N SER A 84 7.37 8.36 0.03
CA SER A 84 8.36 7.54 0.76
C SER A 84 9.63 8.33 1.09
N LEU A 85 10.05 9.25 0.20
CA LEU A 85 11.24 10.09 0.40
C LEU A 85 11.07 11.06 1.57
N LEU A 86 9.84 11.52 1.84
CA LEU A 86 9.54 12.47 2.91
C LEU A 86 9.78 11.90 4.31
N ILE A 87 9.81 10.58 4.47
CA ILE A 87 9.90 9.94 5.78
C ILE A 87 11.25 10.18 6.46
N SER A 88 12.34 10.13 5.70
CA SER A 88 13.70 10.35 6.23
C SER A 88 13.85 11.71 6.94
N PRO A 89 13.38 12.84 6.37
CA PRO A 89 13.22 14.09 7.12
C PRO A 89 12.25 13.99 8.30
N LEU A 90 11.07 13.41 8.10
CA LEU A 90 9.98 13.49 9.07
C LEU A 90 10.30 12.73 10.37
N ILE A 91 10.80 11.49 10.27
CA ILE A 91 11.12 10.64 11.45
C ILE A 91 12.24 11.23 12.31
N LYS A 92 13.07 12.13 11.76
CA LYS A 92 14.09 12.85 12.55
C LYS A 92 13.50 13.92 13.46
N HIS A 93 12.39 14.53 13.07
CA HIS A 93 11.78 15.65 13.79
C HIS A 93 10.53 15.24 14.57
N TRP A 94 9.80 14.24 14.11
CA TRP A 94 8.51 13.84 14.67
C TRP A 94 8.46 12.35 14.99
N PRO A 95 7.70 11.92 16.00
CA PRO A 95 7.46 10.50 16.28
C PRO A 95 6.77 9.81 15.09
N SER A 96 7.21 8.58 14.76
CA SER A 96 6.66 7.78 13.66
C SER A 96 5.14 7.58 13.75
N ARG A 97 4.59 7.47 14.98
CA ARG A 97 3.13 7.40 15.21
C ARG A 97 2.37 8.63 14.68
N THR A 98 2.95 9.82 14.89
CA THR A 98 2.31 11.09 14.53
C THR A 98 2.39 11.30 13.03
N ILE A 99 3.53 10.95 12.42
CA ILE A 99 3.70 10.97 10.96
C ILE A 99 2.69 10.03 10.31
N LEU A 100 2.58 8.79 10.81
CA LEU A 100 1.62 7.82 10.31
C LEU A 100 0.17 8.31 10.42
N SER A 101 -0.21 8.86 11.59
CA SER A 101 -1.57 9.36 11.84
C SER A 101 -1.92 10.56 10.95
N ILE A 102 -1.01 11.53 10.79
CA ILE A 102 -1.23 12.69 9.92
C ILE A 102 -1.33 12.24 8.46
N ALA A 103 -0.44 11.36 8.01
CA ALA A 103 -0.45 10.87 6.63
C ALA A 103 -1.76 10.15 6.32
N ILE A 104 -2.30 9.34 7.23
CA ILE A 104 -3.57 8.64 7.00
C ILE A 104 -4.78 9.58 7.06
N PHE A 105 -4.77 10.63 7.88
CA PHE A 105 -5.83 11.67 7.84
C PHE A 105 -5.81 12.45 6.52
N ILE A 106 -4.63 12.81 6.02
CA ILE A 106 -4.50 13.44 4.69
C ILE A 106 -5.01 12.49 3.62
N PHE A 107 -4.72 11.19 3.73
CA PHE A 107 -5.23 10.20 2.79
C PHE A 107 -6.77 10.12 2.86
N ALA A 108 -7.35 10.08 4.07
CA ALA A 108 -8.79 10.09 4.28
C ALA A 108 -9.47 11.31 3.66
N LEU A 109 -8.83 12.48 3.73
CA LEU A 109 -9.33 13.71 3.13
C LEU A 109 -9.41 13.59 1.60
N PHE A 110 -8.36 13.08 0.95
CA PHE A 110 -8.37 12.91 -0.51
C PHE A 110 -9.39 11.86 -0.97
N THR A 111 -9.54 10.76 -0.23
CA THR A 111 -10.57 9.75 -0.56
C THR A 111 -11.98 10.29 -0.35
N ALA A 112 -12.20 11.11 0.69
CA ALA A 112 -13.47 11.80 0.91
C ALA A 112 -13.76 12.84 -0.19
N MET A 113 -12.75 13.55 -0.67
CA MET A 113 -12.89 14.57 -1.71
C MET A 113 -13.50 13.99 -3.00
N LEU A 114 -13.15 12.76 -3.37
CA LEU A 114 -13.73 12.07 -4.54
C LEU A 114 -15.23 11.80 -4.37
N ILE A 115 -15.65 11.37 -3.18
CA ILE A 115 -17.07 11.13 -2.85
C ILE A 115 -17.84 12.44 -2.86
N ILE A 116 -17.28 13.48 -2.22
CA ILE A 116 -17.88 14.81 -2.17
C ILE A 116 -18.03 15.38 -3.59
N LEU A 117 -17.03 15.23 -4.45
CA LEU A 117 -17.08 15.68 -5.84
C LEU A 117 -18.20 14.98 -6.62
N ASP A 118 -18.34 13.66 -6.46
CA ASP A 118 -19.39 12.89 -7.13
C ASP A 118 -20.79 13.34 -6.67
N VAL A 119 -21.03 13.40 -5.37
CA VAL A 119 -22.32 13.82 -4.80
C VAL A 119 -22.64 15.29 -5.12
N ALA A 120 -21.66 16.19 -4.99
CA ALA A 120 -21.84 17.62 -5.25
C ALA A 120 -22.19 17.91 -6.72
N THR A 121 -21.85 17.00 -7.64
CA THR A 121 -22.19 17.13 -9.06
C THR A 121 -23.39 16.27 -9.46
N GLY A 122 -24.19 15.80 -8.49
CA GLY A 122 -25.45 15.10 -8.72
C GLY A 122 -25.37 13.58 -8.69
N GLY A 123 -24.22 13.00 -8.29
CA GLY A 123 -24.06 11.56 -8.13
C GLY A 123 -24.83 11.02 -6.92
N TYR A 124 -25.33 9.79 -7.03
CA TYR A 124 -26.07 9.11 -5.97
C TYR A 124 -25.70 7.62 -5.91
N ILE A 125 -26.12 6.96 -4.82
CA ILE A 125 -25.89 5.53 -4.61
C ILE A 125 -26.65 4.74 -5.67
N LYS A 126 -26.01 3.71 -6.22
CA LYS A 126 -26.62 2.83 -7.23
C LYS A 126 -28.00 2.30 -6.74
N PRO A 127 -29.09 2.47 -7.51
CA PRO A 127 -30.40 1.95 -7.13
C PRO A 127 -30.42 0.42 -7.06
N LYS A 128 -31.12 -0.15 -6.06
CA LYS A 128 -31.18 -1.61 -5.82
C LYS A 128 -31.78 -2.41 -6.98
N ASN A 129 -32.68 -1.82 -7.76
CA ASN A 129 -33.33 -2.42 -8.92
C ASN A 129 -32.80 -1.84 -10.24
N PHE A 130 -31.53 -1.41 -10.26
CA PHE A 130 -30.89 -0.92 -11.48
C PHE A 130 -30.63 -2.11 -12.41
N ASN A 131 -31.69 -2.57 -13.08
CA ASN A 131 -31.60 -3.43 -14.24
C ASN A 131 -30.96 -2.58 -15.33
N SER A 132 -29.71 -2.90 -15.65
CA SER A 132 -28.99 -2.33 -16.77
C SER A 132 -29.69 -2.72 -18.07
N THR A 133 -30.80 -2.06 -18.39
CA THR A 133 -31.46 -2.15 -19.71
C THR A 133 -30.47 -1.74 -20.81
N ASN A 134 -29.42 -0.97 -20.43
CA ASN A 134 -28.20 -0.76 -21.19
C ASN A 134 -26.96 -1.14 -20.34
N LYS A 135 -26.07 -1.98 -20.87
CA LYS A 135 -24.75 -2.34 -20.27
C LYS A 135 -23.85 -1.13 -19.95
N ASN A 136 -24.18 0.06 -20.48
CA ASN A 136 -23.43 1.31 -20.35
C ASN A 136 -24.23 2.43 -19.67
N ASP A 137 -25.25 2.09 -18.86
CA ASP A 137 -25.98 3.10 -18.09
C ASP A 137 -25.21 3.49 -16.82
N PHE A 138 -24.73 4.73 -16.83
CA PHE A 138 -23.94 5.36 -15.77
C PHE A 138 -24.64 6.63 -15.25
N SER A 139 -25.97 6.65 -15.28
CA SER A 139 -26.82 7.77 -14.87
C SER A 139 -26.73 8.15 -13.38
N TYR A 140 -26.21 7.26 -12.55
CA TYR A 140 -26.06 7.48 -11.10
C TYR A 140 -24.75 8.16 -10.71
N TYR A 141 -23.83 8.35 -11.64
CA TYR A 141 -22.58 9.07 -11.39
C TYR A 141 -22.78 10.60 -11.53
N GLY A 142 -21.99 11.39 -10.82
CA GLY A 142 -22.04 12.86 -10.90
C GLY A 142 -21.66 13.46 -12.25
N HIS A 143 -21.73 14.78 -12.37
CA HIS A 143 -21.38 15.54 -13.57
C HIS A 143 -20.05 16.30 -13.42
N TYR A 144 -18.96 15.56 -13.18
CA TYR A 144 -17.61 16.12 -13.16
C TYR A 144 -16.73 15.49 -14.25
N LYS A 145 -15.68 16.22 -14.68
CA LYS A 145 -14.71 15.71 -15.68
C LYS A 145 -13.93 14.53 -15.08
N ALA A 146 -13.85 13.39 -15.78
CA ALA A 146 -13.16 12.21 -15.28
C ALA A 146 -11.67 12.45 -14.93
N ASP A 147 -11.01 13.41 -15.60
CA ASP A 147 -9.62 13.78 -15.33
C ASP A 147 -9.37 14.29 -13.89
N TRP A 148 -10.40 14.74 -13.17
CA TRP A 148 -10.27 15.07 -11.75
C TRP A 148 -9.89 13.85 -10.90
N ILE A 149 -10.27 12.64 -11.32
CA ILE A 149 -9.83 11.39 -10.68
C ILE A 149 -8.31 11.29 -10.72
N ILE A 150 -7.68 11.64 -11.86
CA ILE A 150 -6.23 11.62 -12.02
C ILE A 150 -5.55 12.53 -11.01
N VAL A 151 -6.02 13.77 -10.88
CA VAL A 151 -5.41 14.75 -9.98
C VAL A 151 -5.53 14.32 -8.52
N ILE A 152 -6.73 13.93 -8.08
CA ILE A 152 -6.97 13.58 -6.67
C ILE A 152 -6.28 12.27 -6.30
N PHE A 153 -6.37 11.24 -7.15
CA PHE A 153 -5.70 9.97 -6.89
C PHE A 153 -4.18 10.12 -6.96
N THR A 154 -3.63 10.89 -7.90
CA THR A 154 -2.17 11.12 -7.96
C THR A 154 -1.67 11.81 -6.71
N THR A 155 -2.39 12.82 -6.21
CA THR A 155 -2.00 13.54 -4.99
C THR A 155 -2.15 12.68 -3.73
N SER A 156 -3.18 11.83 -3.65
CA SER A 156 -3.32 10.86 -2.57
C SER A 156 -2.17 9.85 -2.52
N GLY A 157 -1.52 9.59 -3.67
CA GLY A 157 -0.32 8.75 -3.76
C GLY A 157 0.81 9.20 -2.84
N ILE A 158 0.98 10.50 -2.60
CA ILE A 158 2.00 11.02 -1.66
C ILE A 158 1.69 10.54 -0.24
N ALA A 159 0.44 10.70 0.20
CA ALA A 159 0.00 10.27 1.52
C ALA A 159 0.14 8.75 1.67
N TYR A 160 -0.29 7.99 0.65
CA TYR A 160 -0.16 6.54 0.61
C TYR A 160 1.30 6.09 0.73
N GLY A 161 2.22 6.68 -0.05
CA GLY A 161 3.65 6.38 0.03
C GLY A 161 4.26 6.69 1.40
N THR A 162 3.82 7.78 2.04
CA THR A 162 4.23 8.11 3.40
C THR A 162 3.70 7.10 4.43
N VAL A 163 2.44 6.66 4.32
CA VAL A 163 1.86 5.64 5.20
C VAL A 163 2.59 4.30 5.05
N GLU A 164 2.72 3.82 3.80
CA GLU A 164 3.34 2.53 3.48
C GLU A 164 4.78 2.43 3.98
N SER A 165 5.55 3.50 3.78
CA SER A 165 6.94 3.47 4.20
C SER A 165 7.09 3.73 5.71
N THR A 166 6.17 4.45 6.36
CA THR A 166 6.23 4.67 7.83
C THR A 166 5.86 3.41 8.59
N HIS A 167 4.88 2.64 8.11
CA HIS A 167 4.46 1.39 8.75
C HIS A 167 5.63 0.39 8.82
N ARG A 168 6.50 0.35 7.80
CA ARG A 168 7.67 -0.56 7.79
C ARG A 168 8.74 -0.18 8.81
N VAL A 169 8.77 1.08 9.25
CA VAL A 169 9.75 1.56 10.24
C VAL A 169 9.26 1.36 11.69
N ILE A 170 7.95 1.31 11.90
CA ILE A 170 7.34 1.24 13.25
C ILE A 170 7.70 -0.05 14.01
N PRO A 171 7.73 -1.26 13.40
CA PRO A 171 8.14 -2.46 14.10
C PRO A 171 9.49 -2.34 14.80
N ARG A 172 10.48 -1.81 14.07
CA ARG A 172 11.82 -1.51 14.60
C ARG A 172 11.79 -0.44 15.69
N ASP A 173 10.95 0.58 15.54
CA ASP A 173 10.82 1.66 16.52
C ASP A 173 10.15 1.23 17.84
N LEU A 174 9.30 0.20 17.81
CA LEU A 174 8.58 -0.31 18.99
C LEU A 174 9.39 -1.35 19.77
N VAL A 175 10.04 -2.28 19.07
CA VAL A 175 10.72 -3.44 19.67
C VAL A 175 12.23 -3.22 19.83
N GLY A 176 12.82 -2.27 19.09
CA GLY A 176 14.24 -1.95 19.17
C GLY A 176 15.12 -2.84 18.28
N HIS A 177 16.28 -3.25 18.79
CA HIS A 177 17.32 -3.96 18.01
C HIS A 177 17.33 -5.48 18.23
N ASP A 178 16.36 -6.03 18.96
CA ASP A 178 16.23 -7.48 19.13
C ASP A 178 15.71 -8.11 17.83
N ILE A 179 16.59 -8.84 17.15
CA ILE A 179 16.33 -9.44 15.84
C ILE A 179 15.17 -10.44 15.92
N GLN A 180 15.12 -11.28 16.97
CA GLN A 180 14.11 -12.34 17.07
C GLN A 180 12.72 -11.74 17.32
N LYS A 181 12.62 -10.75 18.21
CA LYS A 181 11.35 -10.07 18.47
C LYS A 181 10.88 -9.26 17.27
N LEU A 182 11.81 -8.59 16.57
CA LEU A 182 11.51 -7.82 15.37
C LEU A 182 10.97 -8.74 14.25
N GLN A 183 11.61 -9.87 13.99
CA GLN A 183 11.14 -10.85 13.00
C GLN A 183 9.75 -11.38 13.32
N ARG A 184 9.48 -11.73 14.58
CA ARG A 184 8.15 -12.20 15.00
C ARG A 184 7.09 -11.12 14.85
N PHE A 185 7.41 -9.87 15.19
CA PHE A 185 6.46 -8.77 15.05
C PHE A 185 6.19 -8.46 13.57
N ASP A 186 7.22 -8.40 12.74
CA ASP A 186 7.11 -8.18 11.29
C ASP A 186 6.23 -9.25 10.62
N ALA A 187 6.45 -10.53 10.96
CA ALA A 187 5.63 -11.64 10.48
C ALA A 187 4.15 -11.51 10.91
N LEU A 188 3.88 -11.16 12.17
CA LEU A 188 2.50 -10.94 12.64
C LEU A 188 1.81 -9.82 11.86
N VAL A 189 2.51 -8.69 11.69
CA VAL A 189 1.98 -7.54 10.93
C VAL A 189 1.67 -7.94 9.50
N HIS A 190 2.57 -8.69 8.84
CA HIS A 190 2.34 -9.18 7.49
C HIS A 190 1.15 -10.12 7.37
N ILE A 191 0.96 -11.07 8.30
CA ILE A 191 -0.21 -11.97 8.26
C ILE A 191 -1.52 -11.20 8.35
N PHE A 192 -1.62 -10.26 9.31
CA PHE A 192 -2.83 -9.46 9.48
C PHE A 192 -3.04 -8.47 8.32
N TYR A 193 -1.96 -7.89 7.78
CA TYR A 193 -2.01 -7.03 6.61
C TYR A 193 -2.54 -7.80 5.39
N ALA A 194 -1.97 -8.96 5.06
CA ALA A 194 -2.37 -9.77 3.91
C ALA A 194 -3.80 -10.32 4.06
N THR A 195 -4.16 -10.82 5.25
CA THR A 195 -5.50 -11.34 5.52
C THR A 195 -6.55 -10.23 5.38
N SER A 196 -6.27 -9.05 5.95
CA SER A 196 -7.17 -7.90 5.81
C SER A 196 -7.28 -7.39 4.38
N GLY A 197 -6.20 -7.47 3.60
CA GLY A 197 -6.20 -7.14 2.17
C GLY A 197 -7.10 -8.09 1.39
N ALA A 198 -6.92 -9.40 1.53
CA ALA A 198 -7.75 -10.39 0.85
C ALA A 198 -9.24 -10.22 1.18
N ILE A 199 -9.58 -10.09 2.46
CA ILE A 199 -10.98 -9.87 2.88
C ILE A 199 -11.51 -8.54 2.32
N GLY A 200 -10.70 -7.46 2.37
CA GLY A 200 -11.08 -6.16 1.83
C GLY A 200 -11.42 -6.21 0.34
N ALA A 201 -10.59 -6.88 -0.47
CA ALA A 201 -10.81 -7.03 -1.91
C ALA A 201 -12.11 -7.81 -2.20
N PHE A 202 -12.31 -8.96 -1.53
CA PHE A 202 -13.52 -9.75 -1.70
C PHE A 202 -14.78 -9.00 -1.27
N VAL A 203 -14.76 -8.33 -0.12
CA VAL A 203 -15.90 -7.51 0.33
C VAL A 203 -16.18 -6.37 -0.66
N THR A 204 -15.14 -5.77 -1.23
CA THR A 204 -15.28 -4.70 -2.21
C THR A 204 -15.94 -5.18 -3.49
N GLY A 205 -15.43 -6.27 -4.07
CA GLY A 205 -15.97 -6.85 -5.29
C GLY A 205 -17.36 -7.49 -5.12
N LEU A 206 -17.60 -8.20 -4.02
CA LEU A 206 -18.84 -8.98 -3.84
C LEU A 206 -19.96 -8.22 -3.14
N ILE A 207 -19.64 -7.20 -2.33
CA ILE A 207 -20.62 -6.53 -1.47
C ILE A 207 -20.68 -5.03 -1.76
N LEU A 208 -19.55 -4.31 -1.71
CA LEU A 208 -19.59 -2.85 -1.79
C LEU A 208 -19.94 -2.35 -3.18
N ILE A 209 -19.22 -2.80 -4.21
CA ILE A 209 -19.47 -2.38 -5.59
C ILE A 209 -20.89 -2.75 -6.07
N PRO A 210 -21.39 -3.99 -5.87
CA PRO A 210 -22.74 -4.35 -6.32
C PRO A 210 -23.84 -3.52 -5.67
N ASN A 211 -23.70 -3.20 -4.37
CA ASN A 211 -24.74 -2.51 -3.59
C ASN A 211 -24.65 -0.98 -3.65
N LEU A 212 -23.44 -0.41 -3.66
CA LEU A 212 -23.24 1.04 -3.59
C LEU A 212 -22.94 1.67 -4.95
N GLY A 213 -22.47 0.87 -5.91
CA GLY A 213 -21.92 1.35 -7.18
C GLY A 213 -20.47 1.82 -7.03
N ASN A 214 -19.73 1.86 -8.15
CA ASN A 214 -18.29 2.16 -8.13
C ASN A 214 -17.96 3.59 -7.66
N ASN A 215 -18.92 4.51 -7.78
CA ASN A 215 -18.76 5.91 -7.35
C ASN A 215 -18.81 6.07 -5.82
N GLN A 216 -19.54 5.19 -5.12
CA GLN A 216 -19.78 5.28 -3.68
C GLN A 216 -19.25 4.07 -2.89
N SER A 217 -18.72 3.04 -3.56
CA SER A 217 -18.26 1.81 -2.90
C SER A 217 -17.10 2.01 -1.93
N PHE A 218 -16.32 3.09 -2.08
CA PHE A 218 -15.24 3.46 -1.16
C PHE A 218 -15.68 4.46 -0.07
N ILE A 219 -16.99 4.63 0.17
CA ILE A 219 -17.51 5.47 1.27
C ILE A 219 -16.99 5.06 2.64
N ILE A 220 -16.68 3.78 2.81
CA ILE A 220 -16.10 3.25 4.03
C ILE A 220 -14.64 3.70 4.23
N THR A 221 -13.90 4.02 3.17
CA THR A 221 -12.46 4.28 3.24
C THR A 221 -12.12 5.50 4.10
N PRO A 222 -12.72 6.70 3.92
CA PRO A 222 -12.43 7.84 4.79
C PRO A 222 -12.69 7.56 6.26
N ILE A 223 -13.75 6.80 6.56
CA ILE A 223 -14.14 6.43 7.93
C ILE A 223 -13.08 5.51 8.54
N LEU A 224 -12.70 4.45 7.81
CA LEU A 224 -11.69 3.49 8.26
C LEU A 224 -10.31 4.15 8.39
N PHE A 225 -9.91 5.00 7.45
CA PHE A 225 -8.64 5.73 7.52
C PHE A 225 -8.59 6.68 8.71
N THR A 226 -9.70 7.38 8.98
CA THR A 226 -9.82 8.25 10.17
C THR A 226 -9.75 7.41 11.45
N ALA A 227 -10.46 6.29 11.50
CA ALA A 227 -10.42 5.37 12.65
C ALA A 227 -9.01 4.80 12.88
N ALA A 228 -8.31 4.36 11.83
CA ALA A 228 -6.93 3.88 11.90
C ALA A 228 -5.98 4.98 12.42
N GLY A 229 -6.12 6.21 11.90
CA GLY A 229 -5.38 7.37 12.39
C GLY A 229 -5.61 7.64 13.87
N MET A 230 -6.87 7.62 14.32
CA MET A 230 -7.22 7.79 15.73
C MET A 230 -6.64 6.68 16.61
N ILE A 231 -6.70 5.41 16.18
CA ILE A 231 -6.12 4.28 16.91
C ILE A 231 -4.61 4.46 17.08
N TRP A 232 -3.90 4.86 16.02
CA TRP A 232 -2.44 5.04 16.09
C TRP A 232 -1.99 6.22 16.97
N LEU A 233 -2.85 7.21 17.23
CA LEU A 233 -2.56 8.26 18.21
C LEU A 233 -2.42 7.71 19.65
N PHE A 234 -3.15 6.64 19.98
CA PHE A 234 -3.08 6.00 21.31
C PHE A 234 -1.84 5.13 21.52
N MET A 235 -1.06 4.87 20.47
CA MET A 235 0.20 4.13 20.56
C MET A 235 1.23 4.95 21.33
N SER A 236 1.83 4.38 22.39
CA SER A 236 2.83 5.11 23.16
C SER A 236 4.17 5.20 22.41
N SER A 237 4.68 6.42 22.16
CA SER A 237 6.01 6.59 21.55
C SER A 237 7.15 6.40 22.57
N SER A 238 8.10 5.54 22.27
CA SER A 238 9.32 5.30 23.08
C SER A 238 10.43 6.33 22.82
N LYS A 239 10.37 7.05 21.68
CA LYS A 239 11.47 7.93 21.21
C LYS A 239 11.62 9.25 21.95
N THR A 240 10.61 9.70 22.70
CA THR A 240 10.64 11.02 23.37
C THR A 240 11.77 11.15 24.40
N LYS A 241 12.41 10.05 24.84
CA LYS A 241 13.56 10.09 25.77
C LYS A 241 14.95 10.04 25.10
N LYS A 242 15.11 9.53 23.88
CA LYS A 242 16.45 9.32 23.27
C LYS A 242 16.93 10.44 22.34
N SER A 243 16.04 11.24 21.73
CA SER A 243 16.48 12.38 20.88
C SER A 243 16.91 13.59 21.72
N LYS A 244 16.28 13.85 22.88
CA LYS A 244 16.69 14.95 23.77
C LYS A 244 18.16 14.90 24.20
N GLN A 245 18.78 13.72 24.25
CA GLN A 245 20.18 13.55 24.64
C GLN A 245 21.16 13.65 23.47
N LYS A 246 20.73 13.35 22.24
CA LYS A 246 21.59 13.40 21.04
C LYS A 246 21.61 14.77 20.38
N ASP A 247 20.54 15.55 20.56
CA ASP A 247 20.44 16.92 20.04
C ASP A 247 21.15 17.97 20.94
N GLN A 248 21.49 17.63 22.18
CA GLN A 248 22.28 18.52 23.06
C GLN A 248 23.78 18.55 22.72
N VAL A 249 24.33 17.51 22.07
CA VAL A 249 25.77 17.47 21.69
C VAL A 249 26.03 18.16 20.34
N ILE A 250 24.98 18.39 19.53
CA ILE A 250 25.05 19.13 18.26
C ILE A 250 24.47 20.55 18.46
N GLY A 251 24.55 21.07 19.68
CA GLY A 251 24.07 22.40 20.07
C GLY A 251 25.01 23.55 19.69
N ASN A 252 25.71 23.48 18.56
CA ASN A 252 26.62 24.55 18.14
C ASN A 252 26.67 24.79 16.62
N SER A 253 25.52 24.77 15.94
CA SER A 253 25.43 25.43 14.63
C SER A 253 24.18 26.30 14.53
N LYS A 254 24.39 27.58 14.85
CA LYS A 254 23.60 28.70 14.35
C LYS A 254 23.47 28.57 12.82
N LYS A 255 22.26 28.29 12.30
CA LYS A 255 21.76 28.70 10.97
C LYS A 255 20.30 28.32 10.75
N PHE A 256 19.39 28.96 11.48
CA PHE A 256 17.95 28.89 11.23
C PHE A 256 17.47 29.83 10.09
N LYS A 257 18.30 30.01 9.06
CA LYS A 257 17.97 30.72 7.79
C LYS A 257 18.64 30.05 6.58
N SER A 258 18.75 28.72 6.58
CA SER A 258 19.09 27.99 5.35
C SER A 258 17.79 27.62 4.64
N ASN A 259 17.62 28.07 3.39
CA ASN A 259 16.42 27.81 2.59
C ASN A 259 16.02 26.33 2.66
N TYR A 260 14.83 26.05 3.21
CA TYR A 260 14.25 24.71 3.32
C TYR A 260 14.29 23.96 1.97
N LEU A 261 14.06 24.67 0.87
CA LEU A 261 14.24 24.18 -0.50
C LEU A 261 15.64 23.65 -0.79
N LYS A 262 16.70 24.34 -0.33
CA LYS A 262 18.09 23.90 -0.50
C LYS A 262 18.38 22.60 0.24
N ILE A 263 17.73 22.39 1.40
CA ILE A 263 17.82 21.14 2.16
C ILE A 263 17.11 20.00 1.41
N ILE A 264 15.92 20.26 0.87
CA ILE A 264 15.18 19.28 0.06
C ILE A 264 15.99 18.88 -1.19
N ILE A 265 16.49 19.86 -1.95
CA ILE A 265 17.29 19.62 -3.16
C ILE A 265 18.53 18.80 -2.82
N ARG A 266 19.26 19.13 -1.74
CA ARG A 266 20.43 18.37 -1.31
C ARG A 266 20.08 16.92 -0.95
N LYS A 267 18.93 16.68 -0.33
CA LYS A 267 18.44 15.32 -0.04
C LYS A 267 18.03 14.56 -1.31
N LEU A 268 17.42 15.24 -2.27
CA LEU A 268 17.10 14.68 -3.59
C LEU A 268 18.37 14.26 -4.33
N ILE A 269 19.42 15.09 -4.31
CA ILE A 269 20.73 14.75 -4.90
C ILE A 269 21.36 13.55 -4.18
N ALA A 270 21.37 13.55 -2.84
CA ALA A 270 21.90 12.43 -2.07
C ALA A 270 21.11 11.12 -2.32
N PHE A 271 19.80 11.22 -2.53
CA PHE A 271 18.97 10.10 -2.93
C PHE A 271 19.34 9.58 -4.33
N GLY A 272 19.52 10.47 -5.31
CA GLY A 272 20.01 10.12 -6.64
C GLY A 272 21.38 9.45 -6.60
N GLN A 273 22.31 9.95 -5.77
CA GLN A 273 23.60 9.31 -5.52
C GLN A 273 23.46 7.92 -4.91
N SER A 274 22.54 7.74 -3.96
CA SER A 274 22.26 6.43 -3.35
C SER A 274 21.71 5.45 -4.40
N PHE A 275 20.84 5.92 -5.31
CA PHE A 275 20.32 5.14 -6.42
C PHE A 275 21.42 4.73 -7.39
N TYR A 276 22.31 5.66 -7.76
CA TYR A 276 23.45 5.37 -8.63
C TYR A 276 24.42 4.35 -8.02
N ILE A 277 24.80 4.54 -6.75
CA ILE A 277 25.69 3.61 -6.05
C ILE A 277 25.03 2.24 -5.90
N GLY A 278 23.75 2.19 -5.50
CA GLY A 278 22.97 0.96 -5.39
C GLY A 278 22.89 0.22 -6.73
N GLY A 279 22.57 0.93 -7.80
CA GLY A 279 22.55 0.39 -9.16
C GLY A 279 23.92 -0.15 -9.57
N LYS A 280 24.99 0.62 -9.35
CA LYS A 280 26.36 0.17 -9.61
C LYS A 280 26.67 -1.14 -8.87
N ILE A 281 26.31 -1.26 -7.59
CA ILE A 281 26.54 -2.48 -6.79
C ILE A 281 25.79 -3.68 -7.39
N ILE A 282 24.52 -3.48 -7.75
CA ILE A 282 23.66 -4.53 -8.31
C ILE A 282 24.22 -5.04 -9.64
N PHE A 283 24.61 -4.14 -10.55
CA PHE A 283 25.06 -4.52 -11.89
C PHE A 283 26.55 -4.89 -11.97
N THR A 284 27.38 -4.49 -11.00
CA THR A 284 28.82 -4.82 -10.99
C THR A 284 29.12 -6.13 -10.25
N SER A 285 28.33 -6.48 -9.23
CA SER A 285 28.59 -7.68 -8.43
C SER A 285 27.74 -8.87 -8.91
N ARG A 286 28.41 -9.97 -9.30
CA ARG A 286 27.74 -11.24 -9.67
C ARG A 286 26.81 -11.79 -8.57
N LYS A 287 27.07 -11.45 -7.30
CA LYS A 287 26.22 -11.86 -6.17
C LYS A 287 24.86 -11.16 -6.19
N TYR A 288 24.80 -9.90 -6.63
CA TYR A 288 23.62 -9.05 -6.56
C TYR A 288 22.90 -8.88 -7.89
N ILE A 289 23.46 -9.34 -9.01
CA ILE A 289 22.84 -9.23 -10.34
C ILE A 289 21.43 -9.86 -10.39
N TRP A 290 21.23 -10.97 -9.68
CA TRP A 290 19.93 -11.64 -9.57
C TRP A 290 18.92 -10.87 -8.73
N LEU A 291 19.36 -9.92 -7.88
CA LEU A 291 18.47 -9.14 -7.05
C LEU A 291 17.54 -8.27 -7.90
N PHE A 292 18.05 -7.70 -8.98
CA PHE A 292 17.24 -6.88 -9.88
C PHE A 292 16.09 -7.69 -10.51
N SER A 293 16.42 -8.84 -11.11
CA SER A 293 15.40 -9.69 -11.75
C SER A 293 14.46 -10.32 -10.72
N CYS A 294 15.00 -10.86 -9.62
CA CYS A 294 14.19 -11.62 -8.66
C CYS A 294 13.33 -10.75 -7.76
N TYR A 295 13.74 -9.51 -7.52
CA TYR A 295 13.02 -8.61 -6.63
C TYR A 295 12.31 -7.52 -7.42
N SER A 296 13.07 -6.63 -8.09
CA SER A 296 12.49 -5.45 -8.73
C SER A 296 11.59 -5.80 -9.92
N LEU A 297 12.07 -6.67 -10.82
CA LEU A 297 11.29 -7.05 -12.01
C LEU A 297 10.07 -7.90 -11.63
N THR A 298 10.24 -8.87 -10.73
CA THR A 298 9.13 -9.72 -10.26
C THR A 298 8.06 -8.88 -9.56
N LEU A 299 8.44 -7.95 -8.68
CA LEU A 299 7.50 -7.06 -8.00
C LEU A 299 6.79 -6.12 -8.96
N TYR A 300 7.52 -5.53 -9.92
CA TYR A 300 6.93 -4.70 -10.97
C TYR A 300 5.92 -5.49 -11.81
N ALA A 301 6.32 -6.66 -12.28
CA ALA A 301 5.49 -7.52 -13.11
C ALA A 301 4.24 -7.99 -12.35
N HIS A 302 4.38 -8.46 -11.10
CA HIS A 302 3.26 -8.83 -10.25
C HIS A 302 2.25 -7.69 -10.10
N ARG A 303 2.75 -6.49 -9.77
CA ARG A 303 1.88 -5.32 -9.61
C ARG A 303 1.27 -4.84 -10.93
N TYR A 304 2.00 -4.97 -12.03
CA TYR A 304 1.48 -4.65 -13.36
C TYR A 304 0.38 -5.64 -13.80
N LEU A 305 0.51 -6.92 -13.45
CA LEU A 305 -0.54 -7.92 -13.69
C LEU A 305 -1.81 -7.59 -12.89
N GLU A 306 -1.64 -7.24 -11.61
CA GLU A 306 -2.73 -6.94 -10.69
C GLU A 306 -3.44 -5.61 -11.02
N ASP A 307 -2.70 -4.51 -11.10
CA ASP A 307 -3.26 -3.16 -11.25
C ASP A 307 -3.42 -2.73 -12.71
N GLY A 308 -2.65 -3.33 -13.63
CA GLY A 308 -2.60 -2.95 -15.05
C GLY A 308 -3.41 -3.87 -15.96
N ILE A 309 -3.18 -5.19 -15.87
CA ILE A 309 -3.82 -6.17 -16.75
C ILE A 309 -5.17 -6.65 -16.21
N ALA A 310 -5.31 -6.90 -14.90
CA ALA A 310 -6.55 -7.44 -14.34
C ALA A 310 -7.79 -6.58 -14.65
N PRO A 311 -7.74 -5.23 -14.58
CA PRO A 311 -8.87 -4.39 -14.99
C PRO A 311 -9.21 -4.51 -16.47
N GLN A 312 -8.20 -4.70 -17.33
CA GLN A 312 -8.40 -4.90 -18.78
C GLN A 312 -9.09 -6.22 -19.06
N VAL A 313 -8.62 -7.28 -18.41
CA VAL A 313 -9.19 -8.63 -18.54
C VAL A 313 -10.63 -8.63 -18.02
N ALA A 314 -10.86 -8.10 -16.82
CA ALA A 314 -12.18 -8.00 -16.22
C ALA A 314 -13.16 -7.20 -17.09
N ARG A 315 -12.74 -6.05 -17.62
CA ARG A 315 -13.62 -5.18 -18.40
C ARG A 315 -13.86 -5.69 -19.83
N ARG A 316 -12.83 -6.21 -20.52
CA ARG A 316 -12.92 -6.55 -21.95
C ARG A 316 -13.30 -8.00 -22.23
N TYR A 317 -12.92 -8.92 -21.35
CA TYR A 317 -13.17 -10.35 -21.56
C TYR A 317 -14.27 -10.89 -20.64
N LEU A 318 -14.41 -10.34 -19.42
CA LEU A 318 -15.44 -10.75 -18.47
C LEU A 318 -16.65 -9.80 -18.44
N ASP A 319 -16.67 -8.78 -19.29
CA ASP A 319 -17.73 -7.77 -19.44
C ASP A 319 -18.11 -7.02 -18.14
N ASN A 320 -17.34 -7.17 -17.06
CA ASN A 320 -17.65 -6.60 -15.76
C ASN A 320 -16.36 -6.24 -15.02
N ALA A 321 -16.16 -4.92 -14.86
CA ALA A 321 -14.98 -4.37 -14.20
C ALA A 321 -14.84 -4.84 -12.73
N THR A 322 -15.94 -5.19 -12.05
CA THR A 322 -15.89 -5.70 -10.66
C THR A 322 -15.10 -7.00 -10.51
N TRP A 323 -14.93 -7.79 -11.58
CA TRP A 323 -14.09 -8.98 -11.54
C TRP A 323 -12.61 -8.67 -11.27
N SER A 324 -12.14 -7.44 -11.53
CA SER A 324 -10.77 -7.05 -11.17
C SER A 324 -10.52 -7.25 -9.68
N GLU A 325 -11.50 -6.90 -8.84
CA GLU A 325 -11.39 -7.01 -7.38
C GLU A 325 -11.36 -8.45 -6.89
N ILE A 326 -12.05 -9.34 -7.59
CA ILE A 326 -12.02 -10.76 -7.27
C ILE A 326 -10.65 -11.34 -7.67
N ILE A 327 -10.10 -10.94 -8.81
CA ILE A 327 -8.76 -11.33 -9.24
C ILE A 327 -7.69 -10.82 -8.26
N VAL A 328 -7.76 -9.55 -7.87
CA VAL A 328 -6.89 -8.90 -6.88
C VAL A 328 -7.03 -9.58 -5.50
N GLY A 329 -8.26 -9.91 -5.08
CA GLY A 329 -8.50 -10.69 -3.86
C GLY A 329 -7.85 -12.06 -3.90
N GLY A 330 -7.88 -12.72 -5.06
CA GLY A 330 -7.14 -13.95 -5.31
C GLY A 330 -5.61 -13.78 -5.20
N SER A 331 -5.08 -12.66 -5.70
CA SER A 331 -3.65 -12.29 -5.57
C SER A 331 -3.24 -12.16 -4.10
N ASN A 332 -3.94 -11.33 -3.33
CA ASN A 332 -3.72 -11.14 -1.89
C ASN A 332 -3.86 -12.46 -1.09
N PHE A 333 -4.83 -13.30 -1.44
CA PHE A 333 -5.00 -14.62 -0.84
C PHE A 333 -3.83 -15.56 -1.18
N GLY A 334 -3.33 -15.50 -2.41
CA GLY A 334 -2.12 -16.22 -2.84
C GLY A 334 -0.88 -15.80 -2.05
N GLU A 335 -0.70 -14.51 -1.79
CA GLU A 335 0.38 -14.02 -0.91
C GLU A 335 0.27 -14.58 0.51
N LEU A 336 -0.95 -14.61 1.06
CA LEU A 336 -1.22 -15.18 2.38
C LEU A 336 -0.88 -16.68 2.44
N LEU A 337 -1.32 -17.47 1.44
CA LEU A 337 -1.00 -18.89 1.34
C LEU A 337 0.52 -19.11 1.18
N GLY A 338 1.18 -18.28 0.38
CA GLY A 338 2.63 -18.29 0.23
C GLY A 338 3.35 -18.03 1.55
N ALA A 339 2.88 -17.05 2.34
CA ALA A 339 3.42 -16.77 3.67
C ALA A 339 3.24 -17.95 4.63
N PHE A 340 2.07 -18.59 4.65
CA PHE A 340 1.85 -19.80 5.46
C PHE A 340 2.75 -20.95 5.02
N LEU A 341 2.87 -21.19 3.71
CA LEU A 341 3.69 -22.25 3.14
C LEU A 341 5.18 -22.05 3.51
N ILE A 342 5.67 -20.81 3.47
CA ILE A 342 7.02 -20.46 3.94
C ILE A 342 7.15 -20.72 5.44
N LEU A 343 6.16 -20.36 6.27
CA LEU A 343 6.22 -20.61 7.71
C LEU A 343 6.31 -22.11 8.05
N PHE A 344 5.60 -22.97 7.31
CA PHE A 344 5.67 -24.41 7.51
C PHE A 344 6.96 -25.03 6.93
N LEU A 345 7.45 -24.54 5.80
CA LEU A 345 8.63 -25.09 5.11
C LEU A 345 9.94 -24.42 5.50
N SER A 346 9.94 -23.36 6.32
CA SER A 346 11.17 -22.61 6.66
C SER A 346 12.22 -23.48 7.35
N ASN A 347 11.76 -24.47 8.13
CA ASN A 347 12.65 -25.41 8.81
C ASN A 347 13.17 -26.51 7.88
N SER A 348 12.53 -26.72 6.73
CA SER A 348 12.88 -27.75 5.76
C SER A 348 13.76 -27.22 4.62
N ILE A 349 13.62 -25.94 4.26
CA ILE A 349 14.35 -25.31 3.16
C ILE A 349 15.47 -24.43 3.71
N ARG A 350 16.70 -24.93 3.63
CA ARG A 350 17.89 -24.25 4.19
C ARG A 350 18.32 -22.99 3.43
N ASN A 351 17.99 -22.88 2.14
CA ASN A 351 18.37 -21.76 1.28
C ASN A 351 17.18 -21.27 0.42
N PRO A 352 16.71 -20.01 0.59
CA PRO A 352 15.57 -19.48 -0.18
C PRO A 352 15.96 -18.99 -1.60
N ILE A 353 17.26 -18.80 -1.87
CA ILE A 353 17.75 -18.17 -3.11
C ILE A 353 17.39 -18.96 -4.39
N PRO A 354 17.50 -20.30 -4.44
CA PRO A 354 17.12 -21.05 -5.64
C PRO A 354 15.62 -20.93 -5.97
N TRP A 355 14.76 -20.92 -4.95
CA TRP A 355 13.31 -20.75 -5.11
C TRP A 355 12.97 -19.36 -5.66
N LEU A 356 13.61 -18.31 -5.14
CA LEU A 356 13.47 -16.95 -5.68
C LEU A 356 13.85 -16.86 -7.16
N ARG A 357 14.94 -17.53 -7.57
CA ARG A 357 15.35 -17.57 -8.98
C ARG A 357 14.35 -18.32 -9.87
N LEU A 358 13.81 -19.43 -9.38
CA LEU A 358 12.79 -20.21 -10.09
C LEU A 358 11.49 -19.41 -10.26
N SER A 359 11.00 -18.76 -9.20
CA SER A 359 9.81 -17.89 -9.28
C SER A 359 9.97 -16.79 -10.31
N THR A 360 11.16 -16.20 -10.39
CA THR A 360 11.49 -15.16 -11.37
C THR A 360 11.46 -15.69 -12.79
N LEU A 361 12.08 -16.84 -13.03
CA LEU A 361 12.08 -17.47 -14.36
C LEU A 361 10.68 -17.88 -14.79
N ALA A 362 9.87 -18.41 -13.88
CA ALA A 362 8.47 -18.73 -14.12
C ALA A 362 7.66 -17.48 -14.50
N LEU A 363 7.83 -16.38 -13.76
CA LEU A 363 7.11 -15.13 -14.02
C LEU A 363 7.53 -14.51 -15.37
N ILE A 364 8.83 -14.49 -15.67
CA ILE A 364 9.36 -13.98 -16.95
C ILE A 364 8.86 -14.83 -18.12
N ASN A 365 8.82 -16.16 -17.97
CA ASN A 365 8.29 -17.05 -19.01
C ASN A 365 6.78 -16.85 -19.20
N HIS A 366 6.01 -16.64 -18.13
CA HIS A 366 4.60 -16.27 -18.24
C HIS A 366 4.37 -14.92 -18.92
N LEU A 367 5.20 -13.91 -18.64
CA LEU A 367 5.13 -12.64 -19.37
C LEU A 367 5.42 -12.82 -20.86
N LYS A 368 6.39 -13.66 -21.24
CA LYS A 368 6.67 -13.94 -22.66
C LYS A 368 5.47 -14.54 -23.39
N ILE A 369 4.69 -15.40 -22.73
CA ILE A 369 3.48 -16.03 -23.29
C ILE A 369 2.31 -15.03 -23.41
N PHE A 370 2.31 -13.95 -22.63
CA PHE A 370 1.28 -12.90 -22.72
C PHE A 370 1.61 -11.81 -23.74
N PHE A 371 2.90 -11.64 -24.09
CA PHE A 371 3.38 -10.60 -24.99
C PHE A 371 3.77 -11.11 -26.40
N PHE A 372 3.68 -12.42 -26.64
CA PHE A 372 3.76 -13.08 -27.95
C PHE A 372 2.57 -14.01 -28.11
#